data_AF-A0AAV1T2W5-F1
#
_entry.id   AF-A0AAV1T2W5-F1
#
_cell.length_a   1.000
_cell.length_b   1.000
_cell.length_c   1.000
_cell.angle_alpha   90.00
_cell.angle_beta   90.00
_cell.angle_gamma   90.00
#
_symmetry.space_group_name_H-M   'P 1'
#
loop_
_entity.id
_entity.type
_entity.pdbx_description
1 polymer ?
#
loop_
_entity_poly.entity_id
_entity_poly.type
_entity_poly.pdbx_seq_one_letter_code
_entity_poly.pdbx_strand_id
1 'polypeptide(L)'
;MRVLSVFLASSLALTDALKSLTEYKREFSAWMETHSMTFSSALEFATRLENYIANDLYILEHNVENAWTGVTLGHNAFSHLSFDEFKRQMTGLALPDGYVEQRLAARVEKLYTNVETPDTWDWQEKGGVTPVKNQGMCGSCWAFSTTGAVEGAAFVASGKLPSLSEQELVDCDHNGDMGCSGGLMDHAFAWIEENGGLCSEEDYDYKARAQVCRKCEKNVVKVTGYQDVNAQDEEALKVAVAQQPVSVAIEADQKAFQFYKTGVFNLTCGTQLDHGVLVVGYGSEDGQKFWKVKNSWGSSWGEQGFIRLAREEHGPAGQCGIASVPSYPFATLISDIETEEIEKAEVRADDVVESFPAVEVPDFRLVNLANLFSSARITQCGDVSSAVIDFDHLEVSPTSPQRGQPVSISGNGDAKQDFSSASFKLGVKLAGMQVFGHTGNLCGDTHIALPLGLGHIDVHGFACPVAKGKSTDLKVDVNLPVIAPAGNYEIQLTSDDGNSSPLFCVSIELDLTGAKDVSAKPLVYEPLAFM
;
A
#
# COMPACT_ATOMS: atom_id res chain seq x y z
N MET A 1 -39.96 -8.36 25.10
CA MET A 1 -39.89 -7.03 24.44
C MET A 1 -38.64 -6.29 24.89
N ARG A 2 -37.43 -6.72 24.50
CA ARG A 2 -36.15 -6.10 24.94
C ARG A 2 -34.90 -6.50 24.11
N VAL A 3 -35.06 -6.80 22.81
CA VAL A 3 -33.96 -7.31 21.94
C VAL A 3 -33.74 -6.46 20.68
N LEU A 4 -34.74 -5.74 20.17
CA LEU A 4 -34.60 -4.90 18.96
C LEU A 4 -33.81 -3.58 19.17
N SER A 5 -33.43 -3.24 20.40
CA SER A 5 -32.89 -1.91 20.73
C SER A 5 -31.38 -1.75 20.55
N VAL A 6 -30.64 -2.83 20.28
CA VAL A 6 -29.17 -2.78 20.12
C VAL A 6 -28.76 -2.57 18.65
N PHE A 7 -29.40 -3.28 17.72
CA PHE A 7 -29.04 -3.23 16.29
C PHE A 7 -29.36 -1.90 15.58
N LEU A 8 -30.26 -1.06 16.10
CA LEU A 8 -30.43 0.29 15.56
C LEU A 8 -29.33 1.24 16.04
N ALA A 9 -28.81 1.05 17.26
CA ALA A 9 -27.83 1.97 17.86
C ALA A 9 -26.48 1.94 17.12
N SER A 10 -26.04 0.78 16.63
CA SER A 10 -24.84 0.66 15.78
C SER A 10 -25.03 1.34 14.42
N SER A 11 -26.20 1.16 13.78
CA SER A 11 -26.47 1.76 12.46
C SER A 11 -26.49 3.29 12.45
N LEU A 12 -26.85 3.92 13.57
CA LEU A 12 -26.88 5.39 13.75
C LEU A 12 -25.51 5.98 14.16
N ALA A 13 -24.56 5.16 14.62
CA ALA A 13 -23.24 5.62 15.03
C ALA A 13 -22.32 5.90 13.84
N LEU A 14 -22.36 5.09 12.78
CA LEU A 14 -21.52 5.29 11.59
C LEU A 14 -21.93 6.53 10.78
N THR A 15 -23.20 6.95 10.83
CA THR A 15 -23.71 8.09 10.04
C THR A 15 -23.20 9.45 10.47
N ASP A 16 -22.65 9.58 11.68
CA ASP A 16 -22.00 10.82 12.18
C ASP A 16 -20.45 10.71 12.21
N ALA A 17 -19.86 9.62 11.70
CA ALA A 17 -18.41 9.34 11.78
C ALA A 17 -17.61 9.63 10.49
N LEU A 18 -18.27 9.90 9.36
CA LEU A 18 -17.61 10.17 8.08
C LEU A 18 -17.08 11.62 8.01
N LYS A 19 -15.75 11.75 8.08
CA LYS A 19 -15.00 13.00 7.93
C LYS A 19 -15.35 13.72 6.61
N SER A 20 -15.33 15.05 6.62
CA SER A 20 -15.55 15.83 5.39
C SER A 20 -14.34 15.76 4.44
N LEU A 21 -14.52 16.00 3.13
CA LEU A 21 -13.38 16.04 2.20
C LEU A 21 -12.37 17.15 2.54
N THR A 22 -12.82 18.26 3.14
CA THR A 22 -11.94 19.34 3.64
C THR A 22 -11.11 18.87 4.83
N GLU A 23 -11.68 18.02 5.67
CA GLU A 23 -11.02 17.39 6.83
C GLU A 23 -10.01 16.32 6.39
N TYR A 24 -10.40 15.44 5.46
CA TYR A 24 -9.48 14.50 4.84
C TYR A 24 -8.30 15.20 4.15
N LYS A 25 -8.53 16.31 3.45
CA LYS A 25 -7.44 17.11 2.87
C LYS A 25 -6.50 17.68 3.94
N ARG A 26 -7.04 18.18 5.06
CA ARG A 26 -6.25 18.69 6.21
C ARG A 26 -5.42 17.58 6.86
N GLU A 27 -6.03 16.43 7.13
CA GLU A 27 -5.35 15.27 7.72
C GLU A 27 -4.30 14.69 6.78
N PHE A 28 -4.60 14.58 5.49
CA PHE A 28 -3.65 14.11 4.48
C PHE A 28 -2.46 15.06 4.32
N SER A 29 -2.65 16.38 4.34
CA SER A 29 -1.52 17.34 4.36
C SER A 29 -0.65 17.18 5.61
N ALA A 30 -1.24 17.07 6.81
CA ALA A 30 -0.48 16.85 8.04
C ALA A 30 0.23 15.47 8.05
N TRP A 31 -0.38 14.45 7.47
CA TRP A 31 0.24 13.14 7.25
C TRP A 31 1.40 13.23 6.24
N MET A 32 1.26 14.01 5.17
CA MET A 32 2.32 14.25 4.18
C MET A 32 3.52 14.94 4.84
N GLU A 33 3.29 16.00 5.61
CA GLU A 33 4.33 16.69 6.40
C GLU A 33 5.04 15.71 7.36
N THR A 34 4.26 14.91 8.10
CA THR A 34 4.78 13.91 9.06
C THR A 34 5.68 12.86 8.39
N HIS A 35 5.39 12.47 7.15
CA HIS A 35 6.13 11.44 6.41
C HIS A 35 7.06 12.02 5.32
N SER A 36 7.27 13.34 5.29
CA SER A 36 8.06 14.05 4.26
C SER A 36 7.63 13.76 2.80
N MET A 37 6.34 13.46 2.59
CA MET A 37 5.78 13.10 1.29
C MET A 37 5.47 14.33 0.44
N THR A 38 5.80 14.27 -0.84
CA THR A 38 5.40 15.26 -1.85
C THR A 38 4.96 14.55 -3.13
N PHE A 39 4.02 15.14 -3.87
CA PHE A 39 3.50 14.58 -5.11
C PHE A 39 3.67 15.56 -6.26
N SER A 40 4.09 15.04 -7.42
CA SER A 40 4.59 15.79 -8.57
C SER A 40 3.50 16.46 -9.40
N SER A 41 2.25 15.97 -9.30
CA SER A 41 1.12 16.47 -10.07
C SER A 41 -0.18 16.47 -9.24
N ALA A 42 -1.15 17.30 -9.63
CA ALA A 42 -2.45 17.34 -8.98
C ALA A 42 -3.27 16.05 -9.18
N LEU A 43 -3.03 15.32 -10.28
CA LEU A 43 -3.62 13.99 -10.52
C LEU A 43 -3.05 12.96 -9.54
N GLU A 44 -1.72 12.93 -9.39
CA GLU A 44 -1.07 12.08 -8.40
C GLU A 44 -1.58 12.40 -6.99
N PHE A 45 -1.58 13.68 -6.58
CA PHE A 45 -2.12 14.10 -5.29
C PHE A 45 -3.57 13.63 -5.07
N ALA A 46 -4.44 13.71 -6.09
CA ALA A 46 -5.83 13.26 -6.00
C ALA A 46 -5.92 11.75 -5.76
N THR A 47 -5.23 10.93 -6.57
CA THR A 47 -5.19 9.46 -6.37
C THR A 47 -4.60 9.08 -5.01
N ARG A 48 -3.57 9.79 -4.55
CA ARG A 48 -2.95 9.54 -3.24
C ARG A 48 -3.87 9.90 -2.06
N LEU A 49 -4.67 10.95 -2.19
CA LEU A 49 -5.73 11.31 -1.25
C LEU A 49 -6.90 10.31 -1.27
N GLU A 50 -7.32 9.84 -2.45
CA GLU A 50 -8.38 8.82 -2.59
C GLU A 50 -7.97 7.49 -1.94
N ASN A 51 -6.74 7.03 -2.16
CA ASN A 51 -6.17 5.89 -1.45
C ASN A 51 -6.15 6.11 0.07
N TYR A 52 -5.72 7.29 0.54
CA TYR A 52 -5.70 7.63 1.97
C TYR A 52 -7.08 7.52 2.62
N ILE A 53 -8.13 8.03 1.94
CA ILE A 53 -9.53 7.94 2.40
C ILE A 53 -9.99 6.46 2.44
N ALA A 54 -9.71 5.69 1.38
CA ALA A 54 -10.07 4.27 1.32
C ALA A 54 -9.31 3.39 2.33
N ASN A 55 -8.20 3.90 2.88
CA ASN A 55 -7.43 3.25 3.94
C ASN A 55 -7.87 3.70 5.34
N ASP A 56 -8.18 4.99 5.56
CA ASP A 56 -8.80 5.50 6.80
C ASP A 56 -10.11 4.76 7.11
N LEU A 57 -11.00 4.63 6.12
CA LEU A 57 -12.28 3.93 6.28
C LEU A 57 -12.09 2.46 6.68
N TYR A 58 -11.12 1.76 6.08
CA TYR A 58 -10.79 0.38 6.42
C TYR A 58 -10.18 0.25 7.83
N ILE A 59 -9.33 1.20 8.23
CA ILE A 59 -8.76 1.26 9.59
C ILE A 59 -9.88 1.47 10.62
N LEU A 60 -10.82 2.39 10.35
CA LEU A 60 -11.96 2.67 11.23
C LEU A 60 -12.92 1.49 11.34
N GLU A 61 -13.28 0.87 10.22
CA GLU A 61 -14.13 -0.34 10.15
C GLU A 61 -13.49 -1.49 10.94
N HIS A 62 -12.22 -1.80 10.66
CA HIS A 62 -11.49 -2.83 11.38
C HIS A 62 -11.45 -2.58 12.89
N ASN A 63 -11.05 -1.36 13.31
CA ASN A 63 -10.91 -1.01 14.73
C ASN A 63 -12.25 -1.00 15.50
N VAL A 64 -13.39 -0.96 14.81
CA VAL A 64 -14.72 -1.12 15.41
C VAL A 64 -15.12 -2.60 15.48
N GLU A 65 -15.01 -3.34 14.37
CA GLU A 65 -15.50 -4.73 14.30
C GLU A 65 -14.58 -5.74 15.00
N ASN A 66 -13.27 -5.47 15.04
CA ASN A 66 -12.24 -6.38 15.54
C ASN A 66 -11.65 -5.93 16.89
N ALA A 67 -12.26 -4.93 17.56
CA ALA A 67 -11.83 -4.42 18.86
C ALA A 67 -11.68 -5.51 19.95
N TRP A 68 -12.36 -6.65 19.81
CA TRP A 68 -12.27 -7.80 20.69
C TRP A 68 -10.96 -8.61 20.55
N THR A 69 -10.20 -8.43 19.46
CA THR A 69 -8.91 -9.10 19.23
C THR A 69 -7.76 -8.46 20.01
N GLY A 70 -7.90 -7.20 20.41
CA GLY A 70 -6.81 -6.38 20.94
C GLY A 70 -5.85 -5.83 19.88
N VAL A 71 -5.97 -6.26 18.62
CA VAL A 71 -5.21 -5.69 17.48
C VAL A 71 -5.84 -4.37 17.07
N THR A 72 -5.01 -3.38 16.76
CA THR A 72 -5.45 -2.11 16.19
C THR A 72 -4.63 -1.76 14.95
N LEU A 73 -5.31 -1.15 13.98
CA LEU A 73 -4.72 -0.60 12.77
C LEU A 73 -4.59 0.93 12.87
N GLY A 74 -3.70 1.52 12.08
CA GLY A 74 -3.48 2.96 12.06
C GLY A 74 -2.68 3.44 10.85
N HIS A 75 -2.77 4.74 10.58
CA HIS A 75 -2.02 5.37 9.50
C HIS A 75 -0.51 5.32 9.73
N ASN A 76 0.21 5.00 8.67
CA ASN A 76 1.68 4.93 8.58
C ASN A 76 2.14 5.45 7.19
N ALA A 77 3.42 5.29 6.86
CA ALA A 77 3.99 5.73 5.57
C ALA A 77 3.30 5.18 4.31
N PHE A 78 2.58 4.06 4.38
CA PHE A 78 1.93 3.42 3.22
C PHE A 78 0.48 3.86 3.00
N SER A 79 -0.03 4.81 3.79
CA SER A 79 -1.45 5.21 3.74
C SER A 79 -1.90 5.76 2.37
N HIS A 80 -0.98 6.33 1.59
CA HIS A 80 -1.23 6.86 0.24
C HIS A 80 -1.20 5.79 -0.88
N LEU A 81 -0.84 4.54 -0.56
CA LEU A 81 -0.78 3.44 -1.52
C LEU A 81 -2.13 2.73 -1.60
N SER A 82 -2.53 2.35 -2.82
CA SER A 82 -3.52 1.30 -2.99
C SER A 82 -2.91 -0.03 -2.53
N PHE A 83 -3.76 -0.97 -2.13
CA PHE A 83 -3.32 -2.28 -1.64
C PHE A 83 -2.49 -3.04 -2.68
N ASP A 84 -2.86 -2.96 -3.97
CA ASP A 84 -2.09 -3.55 -5.08
C ASP A 84 -0.73 -2.89 -5.27
N GLU A 85 -0.57 -1.58 -5.02
CA GLU A 85 0.75 -0.93 -5.06
C GLU A 85 1.62 -1.41 -3.90
N PHE A 86 1.08 -1.38 -2.67
CA PHE A 86 1.77 -1.86 -1.47
C PHE A 86 2.26 -3.29 -1.64
N LYS A 87 1.38 -4.22 -2.03
CA LYS A 87 1.71 -5.64 -2.24
C LYS A 87 2.86 -5.84 -3.24
N ARG A 88 2.90 -5.04 -4.32
CA ARG A 88 3.93 -5.11 -5.37
C ARG A 88 5.24 -4.37 -5.05
N GLN A 89 5.30 -3.59 -3.97
CA GLN A 89 6.44 -2.71 -3.66
C GLN A 89 7.14 -3.05 -2.34
N MET A 90 6.44 -3.69 -1.40
CA MET A 90 6.94 -3.90 -0.03
C MET A 90 7.28 -5.36 0.32
N THR A 91 6.85 -6.32 -0.51
CA THR A 91 7.24 -7.75 -0.45
C THR A 91 8.51 -8.01 -1.27
N GLY A 92 9.12 -9.19 -1.13
CA GLY A 92 10.38 -9.49 -1.82
C GLY A 92 11.06 -10.83 -1.47
N LEU A 93 10.37 -11.78 -0.86
CA LEU A 93 10.89 -13.15 -0.72
C LEU A 93 10.74 -13.88 -2.06
N ALA A 94 11.77 -14.61 -2.49
CA ALA A 94 11.70 -15.50 -3.64
C ALA A 94 12.11 -16.92 -3.20
N LEU A 95 11.13 -17.81 -3.02
CA LEU A 95 11.40 -19.21 -2.67
C LEU A 95 11.56 -20.08 -3.93
N PRO A 96 12.57 -20.97 -3.98
CA PRO A 96 12.65 -22.02 -4.99
C PRO A 96 11.43 -22.96 -4.98
N ASP A 97 11.08 -23.51 -6.15
CA ASP A 97 10.00 -24.50 -6.28
C ASP A 97 10.23 -25.70 -5.33
N GLY A 98 9.25 -25.96 -4.46
CA GLY A 98 9.29 -27.05 -3.49
C GLY A 98 10.25 -26.86 -2.31
N TYR A 99 10.66 -25.62 -2.01
CA TYR A 99 11.62 -25.35 -0.91
C TYR A 99 11.07 -25.76 0.47
N VAL A 100 9.80 -25.46 0.75
CA VAL A 100 9.18 -25.79 2.05
C VAL A 100 9.05 -27.30 2.23
N GLU A 101 8.71 -28.04 1.17
CA GLU A 101 8.67 -29.51 1.15
C GLU A 101 10.06 -30.12 1.39
N GLN A 102 11.11 -29.54 0.81
CA GLN A 102 12.50 -29.95 1.06
C GLN A 102 12.89 -29.71 2.52
N ARG A 103 12.57 -28.53 3.07
CA ARG A 103 12.82 -28.17 4.48
C ARG A 103 12.04 -29.05 5.47
N LEU A 104 10.82 -29.47 5.12
CA LEU A 104 10.04 -30.46 5.87
C LEU A 104 10.63 -31.87 5.80
N ALA A 105 11.21 -32.27 4.68
CA ALA A 105 11.88 -33.56 4.51
C ALA A 105 13.28 -33.62 5.17
N ALA A 106 13.96 -32.48 5.28
CA ALA A 106 15.31 -32.34 5.84
C ALA A 106 15.36 -32.19 7.38
N ARG A 107 14.21 -32.31 8.08
CA ARG A 107 14.10 -32.09 9.53
C ARG A 107 15.08 -32.94 10.34
N VAL A 108 15.80 -32.29 11.25
CA VAL A 108 16.81 -32.89 12.13
C VAL A 108 16.21 -33.18 13.51
N GLU A 109 16.23 -34.45 13.94
CA GLU A 109 15.91 -34.81 15.32
C GLU A 109 16.95 -34.23 16.29
N LYS A 110 16.48 -33.60 17.38
CA LYS A 110 17.33 -33.09 18.48
C LYS A 110 18.41 -32.11 18.03
N LEU A 111 18.13 -31.31 17.01
CA LEU A 111 18.99 -30.20 16.55
C LEU A 111 19.43 -29.30 17.71
N TYR A 112 18.57 -29.15 18.72
CA TYR A 112 18.89 -28.47 19.98
C TYR A 112 18.78 -29.45 21.16
N THR A 113 19.78 -29.40 22.04
CA THR A 113 19.76 -30.11 23.33
C THR A 113 20.37 -29.24 24.42
N ASN A 114 19.75 -29.22 25.60
CA ASN A 114 20.24 -28.52 26.80
C ASN A 114 20.35 -26.99 26.69
N VAL A 115 19.66 -26.36 25.73
CA VAL A 115 19.47 -24.90 25.67
C VAL A 115 18.39 -24.52 26.67
N GLU A 116 18.65 -23.52 27.52
CA GLU A 116 17.64 -22.93 28.40
C GLU A 116 16.77 -21.95 27.60
N THR A 117 15.45 -22.16 27.58
CA THR A 117 14.50 -21.23 26.95
C THR A 117 13.59 -20.60 28.02
N PRO A 118 13.91 -19.39 28.52
CA PRO A 118 13.01 -18.64 29.39
C PRO A 118 11.63 -18.41 28.76
N ASP A 119 10.63 -17.99 29.55
CA ASP A 119 9.27 -17.72 29.04
C ASP A 119 9.18 -16.40 28.24
N THR A 120 10.10 -15.46 28.48
CA THR A 120 10.26 -14.20 27.74
C THR A 120 11.72 -14.03 27.32
N TRP A 121 11.93 -13.48 26.13
CA TRP A 121 13.27 -13.19 25.60
C TRP A 121 13.22 -12.04 24.60
N ASP A 122 14.17 -11.12 24.67
CA ASP A 122 14.25 -9.95 23.78
C ASP A 122 15.72 -9.59 23.52
N TRP A 123 16.16 -9.68 22.27
CA TRP A 123 17.50 -9.28 21.86
C TRP A 123 17.66 -7.76 21.78
N GLN A 124 16.59 -6.99 21.61
CA GLN A 124 16.67 -5.53 21.56
C GLN A 124 17.02 -4.97 22.94
N GLU A 125 16.40 -5.48 24.01
CA GLU A 125 16.75 -5.11 25.39
C GLU A 125 18.17 -5.54 25.78
N LYS A 126 18.70 -6.59 25.14
CA LYS A 126 20.08 -7.08 25.32
C LYS A 126 21.11 -6.33 24.47
N GLY A 127 20.69 -5.43 23.58
CA GLY A 127 21.58 -4.69 22.67
C GLY A 127 22.02 -5.45 21.39
N GLY A 128 21.40 -6.60 21.09
CA GLY A 128 21.71 -7.43 19.93
C GLY A 128 20.85 -7.18 18.69
N VAL A 129 20.27 -5.97 18.56
CA VAL A 129 19.37 -5.60 17.45
C VAL A 129 19.61 -4.15 17.05
N THR A 130 19.98 -3.91 15.79
CA THR A 130 20.15 -2.56 15.23
C THR A 130 18.83 -1.80 15.14
N PRO A 131 18.84 -0.45 14.99
CA PRO A 131 17.65 0.33 14.70
C PRO A 131 16.83 -0.20 13.50
N VAL A 132 15.55 0.16 13.43
CA VAL A 132 14.69 -0.21 12.30
C VAL A 132 15.07 0.61 11.07
N LYS A 133 15.54 -0.09 10.04
CA LYS A 133 15.82 0.44 8.69
C LYS A 133 14.54 0.45 7.82
N ASN A 134 14.64 0.96 6.59
CA ASN A 134 13.53 1.01 5.62
C ASN A 134 14.00 0.57 4.23
N GLN A 135 13.42 -0.50 3.69
CA GLN A 135 13.75 -1.06 2.37
C GLN A 135 13.28 -0.17 1.20
N GLY A 136 12.34 0.75 1.43
CA GLY A 136 11.72 1.55 0.37
C GLY A 136 10.90 0.70 -0.61
N MET A 137 10.77 1.15 -1.85
CA MET A 137 10.04 0.42 -2.92
C MET A 137 10.98 -0.57 -3.64
N CYS A 138 11.50 -1.55 -2.90
CA CYS A 138 12.45 -2.55 -3.36
C CYS A 138 12.19 -3.88 -2.64
N GLY A 139 12.13 -4.99 -3.39
CA GLY A 139 11.96 -6.34 -2.85
C GLY A 139 13.22 -6.92 -2.23
N SER A 140 13.79 -6.23 -1.25
CA SER A 140 15.06 -6.56 -0.57
C SER A 140 14.88 -7.03 0.88
N CYS A 141 13.66 -7.36 1.30
CA CYS A 141 13.37 -7.85 2.65
C CYS A 141 14.19 -9.10 3.04
N TRP A 142 14.56 -9.93 2.06
CA TRP A 142 15.50 -11.03 2.24
C TRP A 142 16.87 -10.52 2.75
N ALA A 143 17.42 -9.46 2.15
CA ALA A 143 18.66 -8.84 2.59
C ALA A 143 18.54 -8.24 4.00
N PHE A 144 17.44 -7.52 4.31
CA PHE A 144 17.20 -6.96 5.67
C PHE A 144 17.00 -8.03 6.75
N SER A 145 16.39 -9.17 6.41
CA SER A 145 16.30 -10.32 7.32
C SER A 145 17.68 -10.96 7.53
N THR A 146 18.47 -11.09 6.45
CA THR A 146 19.83 -11.64 6.47
C THR A 146 20.78 -10.80 7.32
N THR A 147 20.92 -9.50 7.02
CA THR A 147 21.79 -8.58 7.77
C THR A 147 21.42 -8.57 9.24
N GLY A 148 20.13 -8.45 9.57
CA GLY A 148 19.67 -8.44 10.96
C GLY A 148 20.00 -9.71 11.75
N ALA A 149 20.05 -10.88 11.11
CA ALA A 149 20.47 -12.12 11.75
C ALA A 149 22.01 -12.25 11.84
N VAL A 150 22.75 -11.75 10.85
CA VAL A 150 24.22 -11.71 10.87
C VAL A 150 24.73 -10.69 11.92
N GLU A 151 24.07 -9.53 12.03
CA GLU A 151 24.29 -8.53 13.09
C GLU A 151 24.06 -9.14 14.48
N GLY A 152 22.94 -9.83 14.66
CA GLY A 152 22.59 -10.52 15.90
C GLY A 152 23.57 -11.64 16.26
N ALA A 153 23.96 -12.47 15.29
CA ALA A 153 24.95 -13.52 15.46
C ALA A 153 26.33 -12.97 15.84
N ALA A 154 26.80 -11.94 15.13
CA ALA A 154 28.06 -11.27 15.43
C ALA A 154 28.03 -10.62 16.83
N PHE A 155 26.91 -10.03 17.25
CA PHE A 155 26.74 -9.53 18.61
C PHE A 155 26.80 -10.65 19.66
N VAL A 156 26.16 -11.79 19.43
CA VAL A 156 26.21 -12.94 20.35
C VAL A 156 27.64 -13.50 20.47
N ALA A 157 28.42 -13.48 19.39
CA ALA A 157 29.80 -13.94 19.38
C ALA A 157 30.80 -12.96 20.03
N SER A 158 30.60 -11.64 19.89
CA SER A 158 31.60 -10.60 20.23
C SER A 158 31.20 -9.65 21.36
N GLY A 159 29.92 -9.55 21.71
CA GLY A 159 29.36 -8.47 22.52
C GLY A 159 29.28 -7.11 21.82
N LYS A 160 29.65 -7.01 20.54
CA LYS A 160 29.66 -5.79 19.72
C LYS A 160 28.65 -5.92 18.57
N LEU A 161 27.75 -4.95 18.43
CA LEU A 161 26.73 -4.96 17.38
C LEU A 161 27.23 -4.15 16.17
N PRO A 162 27.50 -4.76 15.00
CA PRO A 162 27.74 -4.02 13.76
C PRO A 162 26.43 -3.50 13.17
N SER A 163 26.53 -2.58 12.20
CA SER A 163 25.44 -2.24 11.27
C SER A 163 25.91 -2.57 9.85
N LEU A 164 25.26 -3.50 9.17
CA LEU A 164 25.73 -4.11 7.92
C LEU A 164 24.98 -3.58 6.70
N SER A 165 25.60 -3.62 5.52
CA SER A 165 24.95 -3.17 4.28
C SER A 165 24.00 -4.22 3.70
N GLU A 166 22.72 -3.91 3.58
CA GLU A 166 21.83 -4.66 2.68
C GLU A 166 22.12 -4.36 1.20
N GLN A 167 22.77 -3.23 0.90
CA GLN A 167 23.01 -2.79 -0.47
C GLN A 167 24.09 -3.64 -1.17
N GLU A 168 25.12 -4.10 -0.45
CA GLU A 168 26.10 -5.02 -1.02
C GLU A 168 25.40 -6.33 -1.44
N LEU A 169 24.50 -6.88 -0.62
CA LEU A 169 23.68 -8.04 -1.00
C LEU A 169 22.82 -7.73 -2.24
N VAL A 170 22.07 -6.61 -2.21
CA VAL A 170 21.17 -6.21 -3.31
C VAL A 170 21.89 -5.92 -4.64
N ASP A 171 23.16 -5.52 -4.59
CA ASP A 171 23.98 -5.21 -5.78
C ASP A 171 24.87 -6.38 -6.24
N CYS A 172 25.34 -7.24 -5.34
CA CYS A 172 26.39 -8.23 -5.59
C CYS A 172 25.98 -9.70 -5.39
N ASP A 173 24.91 -9.98 -4.63
CA ASP A 173 24.41 -11.36 -4.52
C ASP A 173 23.54 -11.69 -5.74
N HIS A 174 24.00 -12.70 -6.48
CA HIS A 174 23.37 -13.27 -7.66
C HIS A 174 23.30 -14.81 -7.55
N ASN A 175 23.46 -15.37 -6.34
CA ASN A 175 23.55 -16.82 -6.06
C ASN A 175 22.16 -17.48 -5.95
N GLY A 176 21.26 -17.14 -6.88
CA GLY A 176 19.83 -17.44 -6.81
C GLY A 176 18.97 -16.19 -6.55
N ASP A 177 19.55 -15.19 -5.90
CA ASP A 177 18.88 -13.93 -5.54
C ASP A 177 19.00 -12.86 -6.63
N MET A 178 18.07 -11.90 -6.64
CA MET A 178 17.81 -11.00 -7.78
C MET A 178 17.63 -9.53 -7.37
N GLY A 179 18.32 -9.10 -6.31
CA GLY A 179 18.28 -7.72 -5.83
C GLY A 179 16.87 -7.33 -5.37
N CYS A 180 16.35 -6.21 -5.89
CA CYS A 180 14.96 -5.77 -5.64
C CYS A 180 13.88 -6.65 -6.29
N SER A 181 14.24 -7.67 -7.07
CA SER A 181 13.28 -8.63 -7.67
C SER A 181 13.00 -9.81 -6.73
N GLY A 182 13.69 -9.87 -5.58
CA GLY A 182 13.52 -10.86 -4.53
C GLY A 182 14.71 -11.78 -4.32
N GLY A 183 14.66 -12.53 -3.22
CA GLY A 183 15.72 -13.44 -2.79
C GLY A 183 15.36 -14.27 -1.55
N LEU A 184 16.33 -15.02 -1.02
CA LEU A 184 16.20 -15.95 0.09
C LEU A 184 17.42 -15.86 1.02
N MET A 185 17.17 -15.66 2.31
CA MET A 185 18.21 -15.45 3.33
C MET A 185 19.29 -16.54 3.36
N ASP A 186 18.93 -17.78 3.01
CA ASP A 186 19.86 -18.91 2.99
C ASP A 186 20.86 -18.84 1.82
N HIS A 187 20.47 -18.26 0.67
CA HIS A 187 21.42 -17.94 -0.41
C HIS A 187 22.36 -16.82 0.04
N ALA A 188 21.82 -15.77 0.67
CA ALA A 188 22.57 -14.62 1.13
C ALA A 188 23.58 -14.98 2.25
N PHE A 189 23.23 -15.90 3.17
CA PHE A 189 24.20 -16.43 4.15
C PHE A 189 25.36 -17.16 3.48
N ALA A 190 25.09 -18.00 2.47
CA ALA A 190 26.11 -18.67 1.68
C ALA A 190 26.98 -17.67 0.89
N TRP A 191 26.36 -16.64 0.29
CA TRP A 191 27.08 -15.59 -0.43
C TRP A 191 28.02 -14.80 0.49
N ILE A 192 27.60 -14.44 1.71
CA ILE A 192 28.47 -13.74 2.67
C ILE A 192 29.67 -14.62 3.09
N GLU A 193 29.49 -15.94 3.22
CA GLU A 193 30.60 -16.86 3.46
C GLU A 193 31.57 -16.92 2.26
N GLU A 194 31.06 -17.06 1.03
CA GLU A 194 31.88 -17.12 -0.20
C GLU A 194 32.59 -15.78 -0.53
N ASN A 195 31.95 -14.64 -0.28
CA ASN A 195 32.54 -13.30 -0.40
C ASN A 195 33.58 -13.02 0.70
N GLY A 196 33.66 -13.86 1.74
CA GLY A 196 34.54 -13.69 2.88
C GLY A 196 34.12 -12.55 3.82
N GLY A 197 32.82 -12.25 3.87
CA GLY A 197 32.24 -11.20 4.71
C GLY A 197 31.34 -10.21 3.96
N LEU A 198 30.98 -9.14 4.68
CA LEU A 198 30.06 -8.08 4.22
C LEU A 198 30.50 -6.70 4.74
N CYS A 199 30.28 -5.64 3.96
CA CYS A 199 30.55 -4.25 4.33
C CYS A 199 29.65 -3.73 5.47
N SER A 200 30.09 -2.64 6.10
CA SER A 200 29.22 -1.85 6.99
C SER A 200 28.19 -1.05 6.19
N GLU A 201 27.11 -0.63 6.85
CA GLU A 201 26.15 0.33 6.29
C GLU A 201 26.84 1.66 5.91
N GLU A 202 27.81 2.15 6.69
CA GLU A 202 28.51 3.41 6.44
C GLU A 202 29.45 3.33 5.22
N ASP A 203 30.10 2.18 5.02
CA ASP A 203 30.97 1.94 3.86
C ASP A 203 30.15 1.71 2.57
N TYR A 204 28.89 1.24 2.70
CA TYR A 204 28.00 0.87 1.59
C TYR A 204 26.53 1.17 1.88
N ASP A 205 26.20 2.46 2.02
CA ASP A 205 24.86 3.00 2.22
C ASP A 205 23.75 2.29 1.41
N TYR A 206 22.59 2.05 2.02
CA TYR A 206 21.38 1.62 1.32
C TYR A 206 20.75 2.69 0.41
N LYS A 207 20.31 2.28 -0.78
CA LYS A 207 19.80 3.15 -1.88
C LYS A 207 18.43 2.74 -2.45
N ALA A 208 17.78 1.72 -1.88
CA ALA A 208 16.43 1.27 -2.26
C ALA A 208 16.23 0.92 -3.75
N ARG A 209 17.30 0.45 -4.41
CA ARG A 209 17.31 -0.05 -5.79
C ARG A 209 18.57 -0.88 -6.03
N ALA A 210 18.54 -1.85 -6.94
CA ALA A 210 19.76 -2.50 -7.41
C ALA A 210 20.62 -1.53 -8.24
N GLN A 211 21.94 -1.61 -8.04
CA GLN A 211 22.97 -0.87 -8.77
C GLN A 211 23.99 -1.84 -9.37
N VAL A 212 25.18 -1.35 -9.72
CA VAL A 212 26.30 -2.20 -10.17
C VAL A 212 27.13 -2.55 -8.94
N CYS A 213 27.31 -3.85 -8.67
CA CYS A 213 28.17 -4.36 -7.61
C CYS A 213 29.50 -3.59 -7.51
N ARG A 214 29.71 -2.92 -6.37
CA ARG A 214 30.99 -2.35 -5.99
C ARG A 214 31.63 -3.30 -4.99
N LYS A 215 32.88 -3.69 -5.23
CA LYS A 215 33.65 -4.47 -4.25
C LYS A 215 33.76 -3.70 -2.93
N CYS A 216 33.38 -4.30 -1.81
CA CYS A 216 33.68 -3.79 -0.48
C CYS A 216 35.22 -3.72 -0.25
N GLU A 217 35.71 -2.58 0.25
CA GLU A 217 37.15 -2.42 0.56
C GLU A 217 37.53 -3.02 1.93
N LYS A 218 36.56 -3.11 2.86
CA LYS A 218 36.74 -3.61 4.22
C LYS A 218 35.47 -4.30 4.73
N ASN A 219 35.44 -5.63 4.65
CA ASN A 219 34.40 -6.42 5.30
C ASN A 219 34.50 -6.24 6.83
N VAL A 220 33.37 -6.22 7.55
CA VAL A 220 33.33 -6.05 9.02
C VAL A 220 32.93 -7.33 9.78
N VAL A 221 32.17 -8.23 9.14
CA VAL A 221 31.81 -9.55 9.67
C VAL A 221 32.34 -10.67 8.78
N LYS A 222 32.45 -11.87 9.34
CA LYS A 222 32.61 -13.13 8.61
C LYS A 222 31.48 -14.07 9.00
N VAL A 223 30.82 -14.68 8.01
CA VAL A 223 29.93 -15.83 8.18
C VAL A 223 30.73 -17.12 7.93
N THR A 224 30.40 -18.20 8.65
CA THR A 224 31.07 -19.52 8.56
C THR A 224 30.02 -20.64 8.46
N GLY A 225 29.04 -20.45 7.59
CA GLY A 225 27.85 -21.29 7.45
C GLY A 225 26.64 -20.76 8.21
N TYR A 226 25.52 -21.44 8.03
CA TYR A 226 24.22 -21.15 8.63
C TYR A 226 23.51 -22.46 9.00
N GLN A 227 22.43 -22.37 9.77
CA GLN A 227 21.63 -23.51 10.19
C GLN A 227 20.13 -23.26 9.95
N ASP A 228 19.53 -24.18 9.22
CA ASP A 228 18.08 -24.31 9.08
C ASP A 228 17.46 -24.73 10.42
N VAL A 229 16.49 -23.96 10.91
CA VAL A 229 15.58 -24.43 11.95
C VAL A 229 14.55 -25.37 11.29
N ASN A 230 14.10 -26.40 12.02
CA ASN A 230 13.10 -27.35 11.55
C ASN A 230 11.82 -26.64 11.09
N ALA A 231 11.45 -26.81 9.82
CA ALA A 231 10.23 -26.23 9.27
C ALA A 231 8.98 -26.78 9.98
N GLN A 232 8.04 -25.88 10.27
CA GLN A 232 6.80 -26.11 11.01
C GLN A 232 7.04 -26.63 12.45
N ASP A 233 7.87 -25.91 13.21
CA ASP A 233 8.23 -26.25 14.58
C ASP A 233 8.51 -25.00 15.43
N GLU A 234 7.46 -24.44 16.05
CA GLU A 234 7.57 -23.21 16.84
C GLU A 234 8.41 -23.36 18.12
N GLU A 235 8.57 -24.57 18.67
CA GLU A 235 9.49 -24.79 19.80
C GLU A 235 10.94 -24.84 19.33
N ALA A 236 11.23 -25.48 18.17
CA ALA A 236 12.54 -25.37 17.54
C ALA A 236 12.91 -23.90 17.22
N LEU A 237 11.96 -23.10 16.75
CA LEU A 237 12.13 -21.66 16.56
C LEU A 237 12.37 -20.93 17.90
N LYS A 238 11.64 -21.28 18.97
CA LYS A 238 11.83 -20.67 20.31
C LYS A 238 13.25 -20.92 20.82
N VAL A 239 13.74 -22.14 20.64
CA VAL A 239 15.10 -22.53 21.05
C VAL A 239 16.18 -21.84 20.21
N ALA A 240 15.97 -21.64 18.91
CA ALA A 240 16.87 -20.84 18.08
C ALA A 240 16.88 -19.36 18.52
N VAL A 241 15.71 -18.75 18.72
CA VAL A 241 15.55 -17.34 19.14
C VAL A 241 16.14 -17.08 20.54
N ALA A 242 16.14 -18.07 21.43
CA ALA A 242 16.81 -17.96 22.72
C ALA A 242 18.36 -17.88 22.62
N GLN A 243 18.95 -18.30 21.50
CA GLN A 243 20.41 -18.31 21.26
C GLN A 243 20.88 -17.06 20.49
N GLN A 244 20.10 -16.60 19.50
CA GLN A 244 20.40 -15.42 18.68
C GLN A 244 19.13 -14.95 17.92
N PRO A 245 19.10 -13.74 17.32
CA PRO A 245 18.06 -13.38 16.35
C PRO A 245 18.02 -14.35 15.15
N VAL A 246 16.82 -14.62 14.63
CA VAL A 246 16.56 -15.64 13.60
C VAL A 246 15.85 -15.02 12.40
N SER A 247 16.36 -15.26 11.19
CA SER A 247 15.70 -14.90 9.93
C SER A 247 14.51 -15.82 9.70
N VAL A 248 13.37 -15.24 9.33
CA VAL A 248 12.16 -16.00 8.99
C VAL A 248 11.47 -15.34 7.80
N ALA A 249 10.52 -16.06 7.19
CA ALA A 249 9.59 -15.46 6.26
C ALA A 249 8.14 -15.67 6.67
N ILE A 250 7.27 -14.78 6.20
CA ILE A 250 5.84 -14.71 6.47
C ILE A 250 5.07 -14.34 5.19
N GLU A 251 3.75 -14.56 5.19
CA GLU A 251 2.80 -13.90 4.29
C GLU A 251 2.42 -12.54 4.89
N ALA A 252 2.84 -11.44 4.27
CA ALA A 252 2.68 -10.06 4.74
C ALA A 252 1.87 -9.17 3.78
N ASP A 253 1.49 -9.67 2.61
CA ASP A 253 0.68 -8.99 1.60
C ASP A 253 -0.78 -8.69 1.98
N GLN A 254 -1.16 -8.76 3.26
CA GLN A 254 -2.55 -8.60 3.71
C GLN A 254 -2.86 -7.19 4.21
N LYS A 255 -4.07 -6.66 3.92
CA LYS A 255 -4.39 -5.24 4.20
C LYS A 255 -4.39 -4.91 5.71
N ALA A 256 -4.69 -5.89 6.57
CA ALA A 256 -4.52 -5.74 8.02
C ALA A 256 -3.04 -5.62 8.43
N PHE A 257 -2.15 -6.35 7.74
CA PHE A 257 -0.70 -6.29 7.98
C PHE A 257 -0.12 -4.95 7.48
N GLN A 258 -0.58 -4.44 6.34
CA GLN A 258 -0.23 -3.10 5.82
C GLN A 258 -0.43 -1.98 6.86
N PHE A 259 -1.50 -2.05 7.64
CA PHE A 259 -1.90 -1.01 8.60
C PHE A 259 -1.75 -1.38 10.07
N TYR A 260 -1.09 -2.51 10.40
CA TYR A 260 -0.85 -2.90 11.79
C TYR A 260 -0.23 -1.75 12.60
N LYS A 261 -0.76 -1.54 13.82
CA LYS A 261 -0.25 -0.51 14.73
C LYS A 261 0.17 -1.00 16.11
N THR A 262 -0.63 -1.83 16.78
CA THR A 262 -0.27 -2.45 18.07
C THR A 262 -1.22 -3.62 18.40
N GLY A 263 -0.78 -4.52 19.27
CA GLY A 263 -1.50 -5.72 19.73
C GLY A 263 -0.86 -7.03 19.24
N VAL A 264 -1.24 -8.17 19.81
CA VAL A 264 -0.77 -9.48 19.33
C VAL A 264 -1.57 -9.86 18.08
N PHE A 265 -0.93 -9.78 16.92
CA PHE A 265 -1.55 -9.98 15.61
C PHE A 265 -1.92 -11.45 15.38
N ASN A 266 -3.20 -11.77 15.57
CA ASN A 266 -3.87 -13.06 15.37
C ASN A 266 -4.89 -13.03 14.20
N LEU A 267 -4.79 -12.00 13.34
CA LEU A 267 -5.67 -11.81 12.19
C LEU A 267 -5.29 -12.74 11.02
N THR A 268 -6.17 -12.87 10.03
CA THR A 268 -5.92 -13.70 8.85
C THR A 268 -4.72 -13.18 8.05
N CYS A 269 -3.65 -13.96 8.04
CA CYS A 269 -2.60 -13.93 7.03
C CYS A 269 -2.85 -15.04 5.99
N GLY A 270 -2.16 -16.16 6.16
CA GLY A 270 -2.08 -17.31 5.26
C GLY A 270 -0.74 -18.01 5.51
N THR A 271 -0.17 -18.63 4.47
CA THR A 271 1.14 -19.32 4.49
C THR A 271 1.93 -19.22 3.17
N GLN A 272 1.49 -18.36 2.24
CA GLN A 272 2.16 -18.04 0.97
C GLN A 272 3.25 -17.00 1.25
N LEU A 273 4.43 -17.48 1.66
CA LEU A 273 5.49 -16.60 2.18
C LEU A 273 6.01 -15.65 1.09
N ASP A 274 6.01 -14.36 1.39
CA ASP A 274 6.31 -13.27 0.45
C ASP A 274 7.28 -12.21 1.01
N HIS A 275 7.57 -12.26 2.31
CA HIS A 275 8.30 -11.21 3.01
C HIS A 275 9.25 -11.77 4.07
N GLY A 276 10.52 -11.35 4.00
CA GLY A 276 11.58 -11.73 4.93
C GLY A 276 11.63 -10.76 6.11
N VAL A 277 11.65 -11.29 7.33
CA VAL A 277 11.68 -10.50 8.58
C VAL A 277 12.59 -11.16 9.62
N LEU A 278 12.85 -10.49 10.74
CA LEU A 278 13.76 -10.97 11.78
C LEU A 278 13.03 -11.18 13.11
N VAL A 279 13.03 -12.41 13.63
CA VAL A 279 12.54 -12.68 14.99
C VAL A 279 13.62 -12.31 15.99
N VAL A 280 13.33 -11.32 16.82
CA VAL A 280 14.26 -10.75 17.82
C VAL A 280 13.91 -11.18 19.24
N GLY A 281 12.80 -11.88 19.45
CA GLY A 281 12.35 -12.27 20.77
C GLY A 281 10.98 -12.93 20.77
N TYR A 282 10.50 -13.24 21.97
CA TYR A 282 9.18 -13.79 22.21
C TYR A 282 8.71 -13.48 23.64
N GLY A 283 7.41 -13.60 23.90
CA GLY A 283 6.88 -13.43 25.24
C GLY A 283 5.41 -13.80 25.36
N SER A 284 4.76 -13.20 26.36
CA SER A 284 3.31 -13.28 26.54
C SER A 284 2.78 -11.97 27.16
N GLU A 285 1.62 -11.51 26.69
CA GLU A 285 0.89 -10.35 27.20
C GLU A 285 -0.58 -10.76 27.41
N ASP A 286 -1.14 -10.49 28.59
CA ASP A 286 -2.50 -10.87 29.00
C ASP A 286 -2.89 -12.35 28.70
N GLY A 287 -1.90 -13.24 28.68
CA GLY A 287 -2.04 -14.67 28.42
C GLY A 287 -1.92 -15.08 26.94
N GLN A 288 -1.93 -14.12 26.01
CA GLN A 288 -1.62 -14.36 24.59
C GLN A 288 -0.10 -14.52 24.44
N LYS A 289 0.38 -15.51 23.68
CA LYS A 289 1.80 -15.71 23.40
C LYS A 289 2.18 -15.00 22.10
N PHE A 290 3.37 -14.42 22.02
CA PHE A 290 3.82 -13.73 20.81
C PHE A 290 5.29 -13.96 20.46
N TRP A 291 5.59 -13.83 19.17
CA TRP A 291 6.91 -13.55 18.61
C TRP A 291 7.10 -12.03 18.50
N LYS A 292 8.24 -11.48 18.93
CA LYS A 292 8.62 -10.09 18.65
C LYS A 292 9.46 -10.07 17.38
N VAL A 293 8.96 -9.39 16.36
CA VAL A 293 9.52 -9.41 15.00
C VAL A 293 9.89 -8.00 14.56
N LYS A 294 11.14 -7.81 14.11
CA LYS A 294 11.63 -6.58 13.48
C LYS A 294 11.27 -6.62 11.99
N ASN A 295 10.62 -5.57 11.50
CA ASN A 295 10.27 -5.39 10.10
C ASN A 295 11.22 -4.38 9.42
N SER A 296 11.26 -4.37 8.08
CA SER A 296 12.13 -3.56 7.22
C SER A 296 11.42 -2.35 6.61
N TRP A 297 10.35 -1.87 7.24
CA TRP A 297 9.44 -0.85 6.69
C TRP A 297 9.51 0.52 7.39
N GLY A 298 10.57 0.76 8.18
CA GLY A 298 10.74 1.98 8.96
C GLY A 298 9.84 2.08 10.20
N SER A 299 10.23 2.95 11.15
CA SER A 299 9.60 3.05 12.47
C SER A 299 8.18 3.65 12.51
N SER A 300 7.64 4.13 11.37
CA SER A 300 6.26 4.63 11.29
C SER A 300 5.21 3.50 11.35
N TRP A 301 5.56 2.33 10.81
CA TRP A 301 4.72 1.13 10.76
C TRP A 301 4.75 0.38 12.09
N GLY A 302 3.63 -0.22 12.49
CA GLY A 302 3.56 -1.03 13.71
C GLY A 302 4.02 -0.33 14.99
N GLU A 303 4.60 -1.15 15.87
CA GLU A 303 5.12 -0.78 17.17
C GLU A 303 6.57 -0.31 17.01
N GLN A 304 6.74 0.91 16.50
CA GLN A 304 8.04 1.53 16.17
C GLN A 304 8.86 0.73 15.14
N GLY A 305 8.19 0.04 14.21
CA GLY A 305 8.80 -0.83 13.20
C GLY A 305 8.84 -2.32 13.58
N PHE A 306 8.33 -2.69 14.75
CA PHE A 306 8.15 -4.07 15.19
C PHE A 306 6.68 -4.50 15.08
N ILE A 307 6.46 -5.81 15.04
CA ILE A 307 5.16 -6.46 15.19
C ILE A 307 5.25 -7.61 16.20
N ARG A 308 4.15 -7.84 16.91
CA ARG A 308 3.97 -9.01 17.77
C ARG A 308 3.03 -9.99 17.07
N LEU A 309 3.57 -11.06 16.49
CA LEU A 309 2.76 -12.11 15.85
C LEU A 309 2.36 -13.15 16.89
N ALA A 310 1.13 -13.68 16.81
CA ALA A 310 0.69 -14.77 17.68
C ALA A 310 1.62 -16.00 17.59
N ARG A 311 1.82 -16.70 18.70
CA ARG A 311 2.76 -17.82 18.84
C ARG A 311 2.09 -19.03 19.47
N GLU A 312 2.35 -20.23 18.96
CA GLU A 312 1.60 -21.48 19.27
C GLU A 312 0.13 -21.43 18.79
N GLU A 313 -0.15 -20.65 17.74
CA GLU A 313 -1.48 -20.45 17.16
C GLU A 313 -1.48 -20.62 15.63
N HIS A 314 -2.67 -20.73 15.03
CA HIS A 314 -2.91 -20.90 13.58
C HIS A 314 -2.34 -22.17 12.90
N GLY A 315 -1.71 -23.08 13.66
CA GLY A 315 -1.32 -24.41 13.20
C GLY A 315 0.20 -24.60 13.12
N PRO A 316 0.70 -25.70 12.53
CA PRO A 316 2.12 -26.06 12.64
C PRO A 316 3.06 -25.10 11.90
N ALA A 317 2.55 -24.35 10.92
CA ALA A 317 3.29 -23.27 10.25
C ALA A 317 3.43 -21.99 11.10
N GLY A 318 2.74 -21.89 12.23
CA GLY A 318 2.64 -20.67 13.04
C GLY A 318 1.88 -19.53 12.33
N GLN A 319 1.68 -18.43 13.04
CA GLN A 319 0.97 -17.27 12.50
C GLN A 319 1.69 -16.66 11.30
N CYS A 320 0.93 -16.32 10.25
CA CYS A 320 1.44 -15.86 8.95
C CYS A 320 2.49 -16.78 8.31
N GLY A 321 2.59 -18.04 8.73
CA GLY A 321 3.59 -19.00 8.23
C GLY A 321 5.00 -18.88 8.83
N ILE A 322 5.18 -18.09 9.90
CA ILE A 322 6.48 -17.75 10.51
C ILE A 322 7.43 -18.94 10.80
N ALA A 323 6.89 -20.12 11.10
CA ALA A 323 7.69 -21.31 11.42
C ALA A 323 8.12 -22.12 10.18
N SER A 324 7.82 -21.66 8.96
CA SER A 324 7.97 -22.47 7.74
C SER A 324 9.38 -22.46 7.11
N VAL A 325 10.06 -21.31 7.08
CA VAL A 325 11.48 -21.19 6.62
C VAL A 325 12.42 -20.46 7.61
N PRO A 326 12.37 -20.72 8.94
CA PRO A 326 13.30 -20.11 9.90
C PRO A 326 14.75 -20.59 9.75
N SER A 327 15.73 -19.69 9.73
CA SER A 327 17.17 -20.01 9.68
C SER A 327 18.03 -18.93 10.34
N TYR A 328 19.27 -19.26 10.69
CA TYR A 328 20.20 -18.31 11.33
C TYR A 328 21.67 -18.57 10.95
N PRO A 329 22.51 -17.54 10.85
CA PRO A 329 23.92 -17.67 10.48
C PRO A 329 24.83 -17.89 11.69
N PHE A 330 25.99 -18.51 11.46
CA PHE A 330 27.13 -18.45 12.38
C PHE A 330 28.05 -17.32 11.93
N ALA A 331 28.15 -16.24 12.70
CA ALA A 331 28.93 -15.05 12.34
C ALA A 331 29.73 -14.47 13.50
N THR A 332 30.83 -13.80 13.18
CA THR A 332 31.65 -13.01 14.12
C THR A 332 32.24 -11.78 13.41
N LEU A 333 32.79 -10.83 14.17
CA LEU A 333 33.49 -9.67 13.60
C LEU A 333 34.87 -10.07 13.07
N ILE A 334 35.28 -9.51 11.93
CA ILE A 334 36.63 -9.75 11.39
C ILE A 334 37.70 -9.16 12.30
N SER A 335 37.43 -8.00 12.93
CA SER A 335 38.29 -7.44 13.98
C SER A 335 38.57 -8.43 15.11
N ASP A 336 37.63 -9.33 15.40
CA ASP A 336 37.70 -10.19 16.57
C ASP A 336 38.39 -11.52 16.25
N ILE A 337 38.38 -11.94 14.97
CA ILE A 337 39.32 -12.95 14.43
C ILE A 337 40.74 -12.37 14.43
N GLU A 338 40.91 -11.13 13.96
CA GLU A 338 42.19 -10.42 14.05
C GLU A 338 42.62 -10.24 15.52
N THR A 339 41.71 -10.08 16.48
CA THR A 339 42.06 -10.09 17.91
C THR A 339 42.21 -11.47 18.56
N GLU A 340 41.82 -12.61 17.97
CA GLU A 340 42.39 -13.90 18.42
C GLU A 340 43.90 -14.02 18.07
N GLU A 341 44.35 -13.28 17.04
CA GLU A 341 45.77 -13.11 16.73
C GLU A 341 46.42 -11.94 17.51
N ILE A 342 45.67 -10.88 17.83
CA ILE A 342 46.16 -9.62 18.44
C ILE A 342 45.91 -9.49 19.96
N GLU A 343 45.06 -10.29 20.61
CA GLU A 343 45.00 -10.41 22.09
C GLU A 343 46.25 -11.12 22.65
N LYS A 344 47.02 -11.81 21.80
CA LYS A 344 48.41 -12.19 22.11
C LYS A 344 49.37 -11.00 22.15
N ALA A 345 48.98 -9.84 21.62
CA ALA A 345 49.82 -8.65 21.49
C ALA A 345 49.45 -7.56 22.51
N GLU A 346 48.25 -6.95 22.42
CA GLU A 346 48.05 -5.61 23.01
C GLU A 346 46.68 -5.34 23.67
N VAL A 347 46.72 -5.12 24.98
CA VAL A 347 45.61 -4.63 25.82
C VAL A 347 45.83 -3.14 26.15
N ARG A 348 44.95 -2.22 25.68
CA ARG A 348 44.59 -0.95 26.39
C ARG A 348 43.60 0.02 25.69
N ALA A 349 42.72 0.59 26.53
CA ALA A 349 42.36 2.02 26.67
C ALA A 349 41.15 2.64 25.91
N ASP A 350 40.82 3.88 26.32
CA ASP A 350 39.49 4.44 26.69
C ASP A 350 39.41 5.99 26.45
N ASP A 351 38.28 6.73 26.39
CA ASP A 351 36.81 6.51 26.28
C ASP A 351 36.07 7.89 26.05
N VAL A 352 34.73 7.89 25.84
CA VAL A 352 33.72 8.97 26.06
C VAL A 352 33.31 10.00 24.95
N VAL A 353 32.04 9.83 24.52
CA VAL A 353 30.86 10.70 24.16
C VAL A 353 30.84 12.25 24.38
N GLU A 354 30.14 13.02 23.51
CA GLU A 354 28.90 13.85 23.81
C GLU A 354 28.39 14.80 22.66
N SER A 355 27.18 15.36 22.81
CA SER A 355 26.33 16.12 21.83
C SER A 355 26.25 17.66 22.13
N PHE A 356 25.39 18.57 21.64
CA PHE A 356 24.02 18.73 21.03
C PHE A 356 24.01 20.03 20.13
N PRO A 357 22.91 20.68 19.60
CA PRO A 357 21.44 20.59 19.78
C PRO A 357 20.60 20.68 18.46
N ALA A 358 19.47 21.44 18.42
CA ALA A 358 18.51 21.59 17.30
C ALA A 358 18.03 23.06 17.08
N VAL A 359 17.15 23.33 16.08
CA VAL A 359 16.61 24.67 15.68
C VAL A 359 15.09 24.58 15.32
N GLU A 360 14.34 25.70 15.37
CA GLU A 360 12.86 25.75 15.45
C GLU A 360 12.13 26.63 14.38
N VAL A 361 10.89 26.20 14.03
CA VAL A 361 9.64 26.84 13.46
C VAL A 361 9.66 28.17 12.64
N PRO A 362 8.67 28.38 11.72
CA PRO A 362 7.45 29.14 12.11
C PRO A 362 6.09 28.73 11.46
N ASP A 363 4.99 29.24 12.04
CA ASP A 363 3.54 29.04 11.72
C ASP A 363 3.03 29.94 10.56
N PHE A 364 1.92 29.54 9.91
CA PHE A 364 1.09 30.41 9.07
C PHE A 364 -0.42 30.02 9.09
N ARG A 365 -1.29 31.02 9.26
CA ARG A 365 -2.76 30.94 9.17
C ARG A 365 -3.30 32.03 8.23
N LEU A 366 -4.55 31.89 7.73
CA LEU A 366 -5.64 32.92 7.75
C LEU A 366 -6.84 32.61 6.80
N VAL A 367 -8.04 32.43 7.41
CA VAL A 367 -9.40 32.94 7.01
C VAL A 367 -10.18 32.40 5.78
N ASN A 368 -11.50 32.24 5.99
CA ASN A 368 -12.63 31.85 5.12
C ASN A 368 -12.85 32.65 3.81
N LEU A 369 -13.66 32.07 2.88
CA LEU A 369 -14.92 32.69 2.40
C LEU A 369 -15.87 31.77 1.56
N ALA A 370 -17.19 31.98 1.73
CA ALA A 370 -18.33 31.68 0.82
C ALA A 370 -18.85 30.23 0.58
N ASN A 371 -20.14 30.16 0.22
CA ASN A 371 -20.95 28.95 -0.07
C ASN A 371 -21.38 28.93 -1.57
N LEU A 372 -21.93 27.81 -2.07
CA LEU A 372 -23.14 27.72 -2.94
C LEU A 372 -23.60 26.25 -3.14
N PHE A 373 -24.54 25.98 -4.06
CA PHE A 373 -25.31 24.72 -4.17
C PHE A 373 -24.84 23.76 -5.28
N SER A 374 -25.07 22.45 -5.10
CA SER A 374 -24.94 21.45 -6.17
C SER A 374 -25.96 21.62 -7.30
N SER A 375 -25.52 21.39 -8.53
CA SER A 375 -26.35 21.48 -9.75
C SER A 375 -25.74 20.70 -10.91
N ALA A 376 -26.60 20.21 -11.81
CA ALA A 376 -26.18 19.68 -13.11
C ALA A 376 -26.66 20.60 -14.24
N ARG A 377 -25.82 20.81 -15.25
CA ARG A 377 -26.14 21.59 -16.45
C ARG A 377 -25.58 20.91 -17.70
N ILE A 378 -26.35 20.89 -18.78
CA ILE A 378 -25.96 20.29 -20.05
C ILE A 378 -26.03 21.34 -21.17
N THR A 379 -25.05 21.29 -22.07
CA THR A 379 -24.90 22.24 -23.18
C THR A 379 -24.36 21.50 -24.42
N GLN A 380 -24.73 21.96 -25.61
CA GLN A 380 -24.11 21.50 -26.85
C GLN A 380 -22.86 22.36 -27.10
N CYS A 381 -21.76 21.74 -27.50
CA CYS A 381 -20.45 22.39 -27.71
C CYS A 381 -20.00 22.37 -29.17
N GLY A 382 -18.95 23.12 -29.49
CA GLY A 382 -18.44 23.24 -30.86
C GLY A 382 -19.38 24.02 -31.80
N ASP A 383 -19.21 23.83 -33.10
CA ASP A 383 -20.03 24.48 -34.12
C ASP A 383 -21.27 23.63 -34.45
N VAL A 384 -22.39 23.95 -33.78
CA VAL A 384 -23.72 23.37 -34.00
C VAL A 384 -24.21 23.44 -35.46
N SER A 385 -23.72 24.39 -36.27
CA SER A 385 -24.10 24.45 -37.69
C SER A 385 -23.49 23.32 -38.53
N SER A 386 -22.41 22.70 -38.03
CA SER A 386 -21.70 21.58 -38.67
C SER A 386 -22.12 20.20 -38.16
N ALA A 387 -22.77 20.13 -36.99
CA ALA A 387 -23.16 18.88 -36.35
C ALA A 387 -24.22 18.11 -37.16
N VAL A 388 -23.97 16.82 -37.41
CA VAL A 388 -24.87 15.93 -38.17
C VAL A 388 -26.13 15.56 -37.37
N ILE A 389 -26.09 15.62 -36.04
CA ILE A 389 -27.26 15.45 -35.17
C ILE A 389 -27.55 16.80 -34.49
N ASP A 390 -28.80 17.26 -34.57
CA ASP A 390 -29.34 18.29 -33.67
C ASP A 390 -30.12 17.58 -32.56
N PHE A 391 -29.88 17.95 -31.30
CA PHE A 391 -30.67 17.44 -30.18
C PHE A 391 -31.78 18.42 -29.84
N ASP A 392 -33.01 18.11 -30.24
CA ASP A 392 -34.20 18.91 -29.91
C ASP A 392 -34.47 18.96 -28.39
N HIS A 393 -33.98 17.97 -27.65
CA HIS A 393 -34.01 17.95 -26.19
C HIS A 393 -32.72 17.32 -25.64
N LEU A 394 -32.12 17.96 -24.63
CA LEU A 394 -31.05 17.42 -23.79
C LEU A 394 -31.47 17.52 -22.31
N GLU A 395 -31.31 16.44 -21.56
CA GLU A 395 -31.63 16.38 -20.13
C GLU A 395 -30.50 15.71 -19.32
N VAL A 396 -30.43 16.07 -18.03
CA VAL A 396 -29.64 15.36 -17.02
C VAL A 396 -30.53 15.13 -15.80
N SER A 397 -30.64 13.89 -15.38
CA SER A 397 -31.51 13.46 -14.29
C SER A 397 -30.72 12.67 -13.22
N PRO A 398 -30.81 13.03 -11.93
CA PRO A 398 -31.53 14.19 -11.39
C PRO A 398 -30.78 15.51 -11.63
N THR A 399 -31.52 16.63 -11.73
CA THR A 399 -30.96 17.99 -11.92
C THR A 399 -30.09 18.49 -10.75
N SER A 400 -30.20 17.83 -9.59
CA SER A 400 -29.38 18.04 -8.40
C SER A 400 -28.70 16.71 -8.03
N PRO A 401 -27.60 16.35 -8.72
CA PRO A 401 -26.94 15.05 -8.56
C PRO A 401 -26.39 14.86 -7.13
N GLN A 402 -26.49 13.62 -6.65
CA GLN A 402 -25.98 13.19 -5.35
C GLN A 402 -24.82 12.20 -5.57
N ARG A 403 -23.75 12.28 -4.76
CA ARG A 403 -22.67 11.27 -4.84
C ARG A 403 -23.22 9.89 -4.47
N GLY A 404 -22.85 8.86 -5.21
CA GLY A 404 -23.39 7.51 -5.03
C GLY A 404 -24.85 7.33 -5.46
N GLN A 405 -25.38 8.23 -6.30
CA GLN A 405 -26.60 8.00 -7.07
C GLN A 405 -26.26 8.11 -8.56
N PRO A 406 -26.88 7.28 -9.43
CA PRO A 406 -26.63 7.33 -10.86
C PRO A 406 -27.13 8.65 -11.45
N VAL A 407 -26.36 9.21 -12.38
CA VAL A 407 -26.74 10.39 -13.17
C VAL A 407 -26.99 9.95 -14.61
N SER A 408 -28.26 9.97 -15.02
CA SER A 408 -28.67 9.66 -16.40
C SER A 408 -28.65 10.93 -17.23
N ILE A 409 -27.87 10.92 -18.30
CA ILE A 409 -27.90 11.91 -19.38
C ILE A 409 -28.74 11.34 -20.52
N SER A 410 -29.62 12.14 -21.11
CA SER A 410 -30.41 11.72 -22.28
C SER A 410 -30.57 12.85 -23.28
N GLY A 411 -30.48 12.52 -24.57
CA GLY A 411 -30.77 13.43 -25.67
C GLY A 411 -31.49 12.72 -26.81
N ASN A 412 -32.54 13.35 -27.35
CA ASN A 412 -33.20 12.89 -28.57
C ASN A 412 -32.96 13.92 -29.68
N GLY A 413 -32.65 13.44 -30.89
CA GLY A 413 -32.31 14.30 -32.02
C GLY A 413 -32.41 13.60 -33.37
N ASP A 414 -32.72 14.36 -34.42
CA ASP A 414 -32.84 13.88 -35.80
C ASP A 414 -31.50 13.94 -36.56
N ALA A 415 -31.17 12.86 -37.27
CA ALA A 415 -29.98 12.80 -38.12
C ALA A 415 -30.17 13.63 -39.41
N LYS A 416 -29.31 14.64 -39.63
CA LYS A 416 -29.34 15.51 -40.82
C LYS A 416 -28.75 14.85 -42.09
N GLN A 417 -27.99 13.78 -41.93
CA GLN A 417 -27.33 13.00 -43.00
C GLN A 417 -27.31 11.50 -42.64
N ASP A 418 -27.07 10.64 -43.62
CA ASP A 418 -26.91 9.20 -43.40
C ASP A 418 -25.52 8.89 -42.79
N PHE A 419 -25.43 7.97 -41.83
CA PHE A 419 -24.16 7.47 -41.31
C PHE A 419 -24.18 5.97 -40.98
N SER A 420 -23.12 5.25 -41.35
CA SER A 420 -22.96 3.81 -41.13
C SER A 420 -22.33 3.43 -39.80
N SER A 421 -21.58 4.37 -39.21
CA SER A 421 -20.70 4.18 -38.07
C SER A 421 -20.67 5.46 -37.24
N ALA A 422 -20.43 5.32 -35.94
CA ALA A 422 -20.26 6.43 -35.01
C ALA A 422 -19.27 5.99 -33.92
N SER A 423 -18.33 6.86 -33.56
CA SER A 423 -17.36 6.68 -32.47
C SER A 423 -17.44 7.87 -31.53
N PHE A 424 -17.03 7.69 -30.27
CA PHE A 424 -17.04 8.76 -29.28
C PHE A 424 -15.71 8.89 -28.53
N LYS A 425 -15.46 10.10 -28.03
CA LYS A 425 -14.36 10.44 -27.12
C LYS A 425 -14.97 11.15 -25.92
N LEU A 426 -14.88 10.50 -24.76
CA LEU A 426 -15.34 10.96 -23.46
C LEU A 426 -14.13 11.51 -22.69
N GLY A 427 -14.20 12.75 -22.24
CA GLY A 427 -13.22 13.36 -21.34
C GLY A 427 -13.92 13.88 -20.10
N VAL A 428 -13.42 13.53 -18.91
CA VAL A 428 -13.88 14.11 -17.65
C VAL A 428 -12.76 14.99 -17.11
N LYS A 429 -13.08 16.25 -16.83
CA LYS A 429 -12.18 17.19 -16.15
C LYS A 429 -12.72 17.52 -14.76
N LEU A 430 -11.83 17.77 -13.82
CA LEU A 430 -12.15 18.31 -12.49
C LEU A 430 -11.38 19.63 -12.35
N ALA A 431 -12.10 20.74 -12.10
CA ALA A 431 -11.52 22.09 -12.06
C ALA A 431 -10.65 22.43 -13.31
N GLY A 432 -11.06 21.95 -14.49
CA GLY A 432 -10.38 22.18 -15.78
C GLY A 432 -9.23 21.23 -16.11
N MET A 433 -8.76 20.39 -15.18
CA MET A 433 -7.74 19.37 -15.44
C MET A 433 -8.41 18.04 -15.83
N GLN A 434 -8.00 17.41 -16.94
CA GLN A 434 -8.54 16.12 -17.33
C GLN A 434 -8.10 15.01 -16.36
N VAL A 435 -9.08 14.36 -15.72
CA VAL A 435 -8.89 13.28 -14.72
C VAL A 435 -9.25 11.90 -15.27
N PHE A 436 -10.10 11.83 -16.29
CA PHE A 436 -10.45 10.58 -16.98
C PHE A 436 -10.63 10.81 -18.49
N GLY A 437 -10.39 9.77 -19.28
CA GLY A 437 -10.54 9.79 -20.72
C GLY A 437 -10.82 8.39 -21.27
N HIS A 438 -11.78 8.28 -22.19
CA HIS A 438 -12.11 7.02 -22.84
C HIS A 438 -12.56 7.25 -24.29
N THR A 439 -12.39 6.24 -25.15
CA THR A 439 -12.82 6.29 -26.55
C THR A 439 -13.50 4.97 -26.92
N GLY A 440 -14.72 5.04 -27.45
CA GLY A 440 -15.53 3.84 -27.71
C GLY A 440 -16.39 3.95 -28.97
N ASN A 441 -17.12 2.88 -29.25
CA ASN A 441 -18.07 2.80 -30.37
C ASN A 441 -19.43 3.36 -29.91
N LEU A 442 -20.07 4.19 -30.73
CA LEU A 442 -21.40 4.75 -30.46
C LEU A 442 -22.51 4.07 -31.28
N CYS A 443 -22.20 2.98 -31.97
CA CYS A 443 -23.17 2.07 -32.56
C CYS A 443 -23.37 0.85 -31.65
N GLY A 444 -24.48 0.83 -30.91
CA GLY A 444 -24.72 -0.11 -29.82
C GLY A 444 -24.08 0.32 -28.49
N ASP A 445 -24.18 -0.53 -27.47
CA ASP A 445 -23.89 -0.16 -26.08
C ASP A 445 -22.42 -0.39 -25.70
N THR A 446 -21.84 0.56 -24.96
CA THR A 446 -20.47 0.48 -24.42
C THR A 446 -20.47 0.65 -22.91
N HIS A 447 -20.07 -0.41 -22.18
CA HIS A 447 -19.83 -0.36 -20.74
C HIS A 447 -18.38 0.06 -20.44
N ILE A 448 -18.20 1.17 -19.72
CA ILE A 448 -16.90 1.70 -19.33
C ILE A 448 -16.72 1.52 -17.82
N ALA A 449 -15.94 0.53 -17.39
CA ALA A 449 -15.55 0.40 -15.98
C ALA A 449 -14.66 1.59 -15.56
N LEU A 450 -14.96 2.21 -14.42
CA LEU A 450 -14.08 3.21 -13.82
C LEU A 450 -12.88 2.53 -13.12
N PRO A 451 -11.74 3.22 -12.95
CA PRO A 451 -10.59 2.70 -12.23
C PRO A 451 -10.94 2.15 -10.84
N LEU A 452 -10.22 1.11 -10.41
CA LEU A 452 -10.40 0.41 -9.13
C LEU A 452 -11.80 -0.22 -8.91
N GLY A 453 -12.63 -0.32 -9.95
CA GLY A 453 -13.95 -0.98 -9.86
C GLY A 453 -15.02 -0.17 -9.12
N LEU A 454 -14.76 1.12 -8.86
CA LEU A 454 -15.57 1.98 -8.00
C LEU A 454 -16.86 2.52 -8.65
N GLY A 455 -17.12 2.16 -9.90
CA GLY A 455 -18.29 2.60 -10.67
C GLY A 455 -18.15 2.28 -12.16
N HIS A 456 -19.09 2.76 -12.96
CA HIS A 456 -19.10 2.58 -14.41
C HIS A 456 -19.82 3.72 -15.12
N ILE A 457 -19.57 3.83 -16.43
CA ILE A 457 -20.31 4.70 -17.34
C ILE A 457 -20.85 3.81 -18.45
N ASP A 458 -22.17 3.67 -18.54
CA ASP A 458 -22.84 2.95 -19.61
C ASP A 458 -23.27 3.94 -20.69
N VAL A 459 -22.72 3.80 -21.89
CA VAL A 459 -23.08 4.59 -23.07
C VAL A 459 -23.99 3.74 -23.96
N HIS A 460 -25.29 4.02 -23.94
CA HIS A 460 -26.28 3.36 -24.80
C HIS A 460 -26.31 4.10 -26.14
N GLY A 461 -25.76 3.46 -27.17
CA GLY A 461 -25.49 4.05 -28.48
C GLY A 461 -26.61 3.87 -29.50
N PHE A 462 -26.36 4.34 -30.72
CA PHE A 462 -27.34 4.35 -31.80
C PHE A 462 -27.50 2.98 -32.47
N ALA A 463 -28.73 2.69 -32.91
CA ALA A 463 -29.03 1.57 -33.81
C ALA A 463 -28.60 1.88 -35.26
N CYS A 464 -27.29 1.78 -35.51
CA CYS A 464 -26.66 1.99 -36.81
C CYS A 464 -26.97 0.86 -37.83
N PRO A 465 -26.99 1.13 -39.15
CA PRO A 465 -26.82 2.44 -39.78
C PRO A 465 -28.02 3.36 -39.54
N VAL A 466 -27.75 4.66 -39.44
CA VAL A 466 -28.76 5.70 -39.25
C VAL A 466 -28.99 6.41 -40.58
N ALA A 467 -30.26 6.60 -40.94
CA ALA A 467 -30.68 7.31 -42.15
C ALA A 467 -31.15 8.73 -41.80
N LYS A 468 -31.02 9.65 -42.75
CA LYS A 468 -31.45 11.04 -42.64
C LYS A 468 -32.94 11.16 -42.29
N GLY A 469 -33.26 12.02 -41.33
CA GLY A 469 -34.63 12.24 -40.84
C GLY A 469 -35.17 11.10 -39.97
N LYS A 470 -34.27 10.30 -39.37
CA LYS A 470 -34.59 9.32 -38.33
C LYS A 470 -34.14 9.87 -36.98
N SER A 471 -35.07 9.93 -36.04
CA SER A 471 -34.78 10.27 -34.64
C SER A 471 -33.87 9.21 -34.01
N THR A 472 -32.93 9.68 -33.20
CA THR A 472 -31.95 8.90 -32.47
C THR A 472 -31.90 9.34 -31.03
N ASP A 473 -32.08 8.39 -30.11
CA ASP A 473 -31.84 8.57 -28.69
C ASP A 473 -30.36 8.28 -28.37
N LEU A 474 -29.74 9.17 -27.60
CA LEU A 474 -28.49 8.93 -26.88
C LEU A 474 -28.80 8.89 -25.38
N LYS A 475 -28.33 7.85 -24.69
CA LYS A 475 -28.40 7.79 -23.22
C LYS A 475 -27.03 7.43 -22.64
N VAL A 476 -26.63 8.12 -21.57
CA VAL A 476 -25.40 7.81 -20.84
C VAL A 476 -25.73 7.75 -19.35
N ASP A 477 -25.58 6.59 -18.73
CA ASP A 477 -25.69 6.43 -17.28
C ASP A 477 -24.31 6.55 -16.65
N VAL A 478 -24.09 7.59 -15.85
CA VAL A 478 -22.85 7.80 -15.10
C VAL A 478 -23.08 7.33 -13.66
N ASN A 479 -22.56 6.15 -13.32
CA ASN A 479 -22.64 5.58 -11.99
C ASN A 479 -21.41 5.98 -11.17
N LEU A 480 -21.47 7.18 -10.57
CA LEU A 480 -20.36 7.77 -9.82
C LEU A 480 -20.23 7.14 -8.42
N PRO A 481 -19.01 6.78 -7.96
CA PRO A 481 -18.79 6.34 -6.59
C PRO A 481 -19.28 7.35 -5.55
N VAL A 482 -19.71 6.85 -4.39
CA VAL A 482 -19.98 7.65 -3.18
C VAL A 482 -18.77 8.54 -2.82
N ILE A 483 -17.55 8.02 -3.06
CA ILE A 483 -16.27 8.67 -2.75
C ILE A 483 -15.72 9.59 -3.84
N ALA A 484 -16.45 9.83 -4.94
CA ALA A 484 -16.02 10.78 -5.98
C ALA A 484 -15.75 12.18 -5.36
N PRO A 485 -14.60 12.83 -5.64
CA PRO A 485 -14.25 14.12 -5.03
C PRO A 485 -15.33 15.20 -5.16
N ALA A 486 -15.50 16.04 -4.13
CA ALA A 486 -16.38 17.21 -4.21
C ALA A 486 -15.70 18.33 -5.01
N GLY A 487 -16.38 18.83 -6.03
CA GLY A 487 -15.88 19.87 -6.94
C GLY A 487 -16.73 20.00 -8.19
N ASN A 488 -16.24 20.81 -9.13
CA ASN A 488 -16.91 21.07 -10.40
C ASN A 488 -16.28 20.22 -11.49
N TYR A 489 -17.08 19.30 -12.03
CA TYR A 489 -16.71 18.43 -13.14
C TYR A 489 -17.20 18.99 -14.47
N GLU A 490 -16.37 18.86 -15.50
CA GLU A 490 -16.74 19.08 -16.89
C GLU A 490 -16.65 17.74 -17.61
N ILE A 491 -17.79 17.12 -17.93
CA ILE A 491 -17.86 15.89 -18.72
C ILE A 491 -18.14 16.29 -20.17
N GLN A 492 -17.14 16.13 -21.03
CA GLN A 492 -17.21 16.42 -22.45
C GLN A 492 -17.32 15.11 -23.25
N LEU A 493 -18.40 14.98 -24.02
CA LEU A 493 -18.63 13.87 -24.95
C LEU A 493 -18.63 14.40 -26.38
N THR A 494 -17.66 13.96 -27.17
CA THR A 494 -17.58 14.28 -28.62
C THR A 494 -17.79 13.02 -29.44
N SER A 495 -18.40 13.14 -30.61
CA SER A 495 -18.63 12.01 -31.51
C SER A 495 -18.30 12.34 -32.97
N ASP A 496 -17.76 11.36 -33.68
CA ASP A 496 -17.47 11.42 -35.12
C ASP A 496 -17.92 10.14 -35.84
N ASP A 497 -18.05 10.18 -37.16
CA ASP A 497 -18.53 9.07 -38.01
C ASP A 497 -17.57 7.87 -38.15
N GLY A 498 -16.42 7.90 -37.47
CA GLY A 498 -15.30 6.97 -37.65
C GLY A 498 -14.31 7.38 -38.75
N ASN A 499 -14.64 8.40 -39.55
CA ASN A 499 -13.76 9.04 -40.54
C ASN A 499 -13.41 10.49 -40.14
N SER A 500 -13.64 10.87 -38.88
CA SER A 500 -13.46 12.22 -38.32
C SER A 500 -14.45 13.31 -38.79
N SER A 501 -15.59 12.94 -39.40
CA SER A 501 -16.70 13.87 -39.62
C SER A 501 -17.47 14.06 -38.30
N PRO A 502 -17.58 15.26 -37.71
CA PRO A 502 -18.19 15.44 -36.39
C PRO A 502 -19.70 15.21 -36.42
N LEU A 503 -20.18 14.29 -35.58
CA LEU A 503 -21.62 14.01 -35.42
C LEU A 503 -22.26 14.96 -34.39
N PHE A 504 -21.65 15.10 -33.21
CA PHE A 504 -22.06 16.03 -32.16
C PHE A 504 -20.95 16.29 -31.12
N CYS A 505 -21.15 17.31 -30.28
CA CYS A 505 -20.38 17.60 -29.08
C CYS A 505 -21.35 18.04 -27.98
N VAL A 506 -21.27 17.41 -26.79
CA VAL A 506 -22.04 17.77 -25.60
C VAL A 506 -21.08 17.99 -24.42
N SER A 507 -21.31 19.03 -23.63
CA SER A 507 -20.56 19.33 -22.42
C SER A 507 -21.53 19.44 -21.23
N ILE A 508 -21.17 18.79 -20.13
CA ILE A 508 -21.98 18.70 -18.92
C ILE A 508 -21.17 19.24 -17.74
N GLU A 509 -21.70 20.26 -17.08
CA GLU A 509 -21.16 20.83 -15.85
C GLU A 509 -21.88 20.17 -14.66
N LEU A 510 -21.14 19.48 -13.78
CA LEU A 510 -21.66 18.91 -12.55
C LEU A 510 -20.97 19.55 -11.34
N ASP A 511 -21.70 20.37 -10.58
CA ASP A 511 -21.27 20.86 -9.27
C ASP A 511 -21.69 19.84 -8.20
N LEU A 512 -20.70 19.16 -7.62
CA LEU A 512 -20.86 18.19 -6.53
C LEU A 512 -20.34 18.74 -5.19
N THR A 513 -20.31 20.06 -4.99
CA THR A 513 -19.68 20.69 -3.82
C THR A 513 -20.46 20.51 -2.52
N GLY A 514 -21.79 20.39 -2.53
CA GLY A 514 -22.58 20.23 -1.31
C GLY A 514 -23.97 19.63 -1.47
N ALA A 515 -24.35 18.74 -0.56
CA ALA A 515 -25.71 18.21 -0.44
C ALA A 515 -26.03 17.77 1.01
N LYS A 516 -27.05 18.40 1.60
CA LYS A 516 -27.96 17.78 2.57
C LYS A 516 -29.36 18.36 2.35
N ASP A 517 -30.35 17.47 2.43
CA ASP A 517 -31.80 17.71 2.42
C ASP A 517 -32.48 18.16 1.10
N VAL A 518 -33.79 17.93 1.03
CA VAL A 518 -34.59 17.85 -0.21
C VAL A 518 -35.77 18.82 -0.17
N SER A 519 -35.73 19.92 -0.93
CA SER A 519 -36.92 20.51 -1.57
C SER A 519 -36.59 21.70 -2.50
N ALA A 520 -36.69 21.49 -3.81
CA ALA A 520 -36.79 22.55 -4.81
C ALA A 520 -37.72 22.12 -5.95
N LYS A 521 -38.42 23.05 -6.58
CA LYS A 521 -39.30 22.78 -7.73
C LYS A 521 -38.50 22.77 -9.04
N PRO A 522 -38.93 22.00 -10.08
CA PRO A 522 -38.28 22.02 -11.38
C PRO A 522 -38.33 23.41 -12.02
N LEU A 523 -37.20 23.85 -12.57
CA LEU A 523 -37.10 25.01 -13.45
C LEU A 523 -37.28 24.54 -14.90
N VAL A 524 -38.51 24.65 -15.41
CA VAL A 524 -38.79 24.52 -16.85
C VAL A 524 -38.41 25.84 -17.52
N TYR A 525 -37.66 25.77 -18.62
CA TYR A 525 -37.34 26.93 -19.46
C TYR A 525 -38.04 26.81 -20.81
N GLU A 526 -38.94 27.74 -21.12
CA GLU A 526 -39.55 27.83 -22.45
C GLU A 526 -38.58 28.51 -23.44
N PRO A 527 -38.50 28.05 -24.70
CA PRO A 527 -37.62 28.67 -25.69
C PRO A 527 -38.09 30.08 -26.05
N LEU A 528 -37.16 31.04 -26.09
CA LEU A 528 -37.43 32.39 -26.56
C LEU A 528 -37.75 32.39 -28.06
N ALA A 529 -39.02 32.64 -28.38
CA ALA A 529 -39.47 32.81 -29.76
C ALA A 529 -38.92 34.10 -30.41
N PHE A 530 -38.76 34.07 -31.72
CA PHE A 530 -38.23 35.17 -32.55
C PHE A 530 -39.02 36.49 -32.40
N MET A 531 -38.29 37.59 -32.18
CA MET A 531 -38.43 38.84 -32.94
C MET A 531 -37.17 39.73 -32.84
#